data_AF-A0A2T6KEY9-F1
#
_entry.id   AF-A0A2T6KEY9-F1
#
_cell.length_a   1.000
_cell.length_b   1.000
_cell.length_c   1.000
_cell.angle_alpha   90.00
_cell.angle_beta   90.00
_cell.angle_gamma   90.00
#
_symmetry.space_group_name_H-M   'P 1'
#
loop_
_entity.id
_entity.type
_entity.pdbx_description
1 polymer ?
#
loop_
_entity_poly.entity_id
_entity_poly.type
_entity_poly.pdbx_seq_one_letter_code
_entity_poly.pdbx_strand_id
1 'polypeptide(L)'
;MEFSAQSIQLVSSEDLATALGFASANDAFRGFCREKGITPVRRNPHYFDPKLVRVRLDQAQGLLALEPVSQTESLVGKRRARLARLPAS
;
A
#
# COMPACT_ATOMS: atom_id res chain seq x y z
N MET A 1 -12.23 21.61 5.56
CA MET A 1 -12.44 20.28 4.96
C MET A 1 -12.25 19.26 6.07
N GLU A 2 -13.34 18.72 6.58
CA GLU A 2 -13.29 17.61 7.55
C GLU A 2 -12.92 16.33 6.79
N PHE A 3 -11.76 15.76 7.09
CA PHE A 3 -11.39 14.43 6.62
C PHE A 3 -12.09 13.40 7.50
N SER A 4 -13.27 12.95 7.07
CA SER A 4 -13.89 11.76 7.65
C SER A 4 -13.13 10.54 7.13
N ALA A 5 -12.36 9.89 8.00
CA ALA A 5 -11.71 8.63 7.68
C ALA A 5 -12.80 7.56 7.50
N GLN A 6 -13.25 7.37 6.25
CA GLN A 6 -14.06 6.22 5.90
C GLN A 6 -13.34 4.97 6.43
N SER A 7 -14.07 4.12 7.14
CA SER A 7 -13.54 2.89 7.73
C SER A 7 -12.84 2.08 6.64
N ILE A 8 -11.51 2.02 6.69
CA ILE A 8 -10.72 1.25 5.73
C ILE A 8 -11.13 -0.21 5.90
N GLN A 9 -11.78 -0.76 4.89
CA GLN A 9 -12.18 -2.16 4.89
C GLN A 9 -11.04 -3.03 4.39
N LEU A 10 -10.69 -4.03 5.21
CA LEU A 10 -9.75 -5.08 4.83
C LEU A 10 -10.46 -6.11 3.95
N VAL A 11 -9.71 -6.74 3.06
CA VAL A 11 -10.24 -7.82 2.19
C VAL A 11 -9.93 -9.15 2.85
N SER A 12 -10.92 -10.06 2.93
CA SER A 12 -10.67 -11.40 3.46
C SER A 12 -9.82 -12.23 2.48
N SER A 13 -9.18 -13.28 2.98
CA SER A 13 -8.36 -14.17 2.16
C SER A 13 -9.20 -14.88 1.09
N GLU A 14 -10.43 -15.28 1.44
CA GLU A 14 -11.33 -15.99 0.52
C GLU A 14 -11.84 -15.05 -0.58
N ASP A 15 -12.22 -13.82 -0.23
CA ASP A 15 -12.67 -12.83 -1.20
C ASP A 15 -11.53 -12.45 -2.15
N LEU A 16 -10.31 -12.29 -1.61
CA LEU A 16 -9.13 -11.99 -2.42
C LEU A 16 -8.76 -13.16 -3.34
N ALA A 17 -8.80 -14.39 -2.84
CA ALA A 17 -8.52 -15.59 -3.63
C ALA A 17 -9.50 -15.70 -4.81
N THR A 18 -10.80 -15.53 -4.53
CA THR A 18 -11.87 -15.56 -5.54
C THR A 18 -11.67 -14.45 -6.57
N ALA A 19 -11.37 -13.22 -6.14
CA ALA A 19 -11.13 -12.09 -7.04
C ALA A 19 -9.92 -12.30 -7.96
N LEU A 20 -8.93 -13.10 -7.53
CA LEU A 20 -7.74 -13.45 -8.31
C LEU A 20 -7.92 -14.74 -9.13
N GLY A 21 -9.10 -15.35 -9.12
CA GLY A 21 -9.42 -16.56 -9.90
C GLY A 21 -9.02 -17.88 -9.24
N PHE A 22 -8.67 -17.88 -7.96
CA PHE A 22 -8.47 -19.11 -7.19
C PHE A 22 -9.81 -19.64 -6.65
N ALA A 23 -9.93 -20.96 -6.49
CA ALA A 23 -11.14 -21.57 -5.95
C ALA A 23 -11.36 -21.26 -4.45
N SER A 24 -10.28 -21.05 -3.69
CA SER A 24 -10.29 -20.68 -2.27
C SER A 24 -8.91 -20.19 -1.84
N ALA A 25 -8.78 -19.70 -0.59
CA ALA A 25 -7.49 -19.33 0.00
C ALA A 25 -6.64 -20.56 0.38
N ASN A 26 -6.30 -21.39 -0.60
CA ASN A 26 -5.51 -22.61 -0.44
C ASN A 26 -3.98 -22.37 -0.52
N ASP A 27 -3.18 -23.43 -0.53
CA ASP A 27 -1.72 -23.32 -0.56
C ASP A 27 -1.19 -22.72 -1.87
N ALA A 28 -1.88 -22.93 -3.00
CA ALA A 28 -1.51 -22.31 -4.27
C ALA A 28 -1.71 -20.79 -4.21
N PHE A 29 -2.84 -20.32 -3.66
CA PHE A 29 -3.08 -18.91 -3.38
C PHE A 29 -2.02 -18.33 -2.43
N ARG A 30 -1.73 -19.01 -1.31
CA ARG A 30 -0.70 -18.58 -0.36
C ARG A 30 0.69 -18.52 -0.99
N GLY A 31 1.02 -19.47 -1.86
CA GLY A 31 2.26 -19.51 -2.63
C GLY A 31 2.37 -18.30 -3.57
N PHE A 32 1.31 -18.02 -4.32
CA PHE A 32 1.20 -16.84 -5.19
C PHE A 32 1.40 -15.55 -4.39
N CYS A 33 0.71 -15.39 -3.25
CA CYS A 33 0.86 -14.21 -2.40
C CYS A 33 2.31 -14.02 -1.94
N ARG A 34 3.00 -15.10 -1.51
CA ARG A 34 4.41 -15.05 -1.15
C ARG A 34 5.30 -14.64 -2.33
N GLU A 35 5.09 -15.23 -3.50
CA GLU A 35 5.88 -14.94 -4.70
C GLU A 35 5.75 -13.47 -5.11
N LYS A 36 4.55 -12.89 -5.04
CA LYS A 36 4.30 -11.49 -5.37
C LYS A 36 4.55 -10.52 -4.21
N GLY A 37 4.98 -11.01 -3.05
CA GLY A 37 5.21 -10.20 -1.85
C GLY A 37 3.94 -9.55 -1.27
N ILE A 38 2.77 -10.15 -1.53
CA ILE A 38 1.48 -9.78 -0.95
C ILE A 38 1.41 -10.42 0.44
N THR A 39 1.53 -9.61 1.49
CA THR A 39 1.48 -10.09 2.87
C THR A 39 0.15 -9.77 3.53
N PRO A 40 -0.40 -10.67 4.36
CA PRO A 40 -1.60 -10.37 5.14
C PRO A 40 -1.31 -9.33 6.22
N VAL A 41 -2.36 -8.79 6.82
CA VAL A 41 -2.28 -7.85 7.93
C VAL A 41 -1.59 -8.52 9.12
N ARG A 42 -0.68 -7.79 9.77
CA ARG A 42 0.08 -8.31 10.91
C ARG A 42 -0.86 -8.79 12.01
N ARG A 43 -0.63 -10.01 12.52
CA ARG A 43 -1.47 -10.70 13.53
C ARG A 43 -2.88 -11.07 13.05
N ASN A 44 -3.23 -10.82 11.80
CA ASN A 44 -4.50 -11.26 11.21
C ASN A 44 -4.26 -11.88 9.83
N PRO A 45 -3.86 -13.17 9.77
CA PRO A 45 -3.48 -13.84 8.54
C PRO A 45 -4.64 -14.01 7.56
N HIS A 46 -5.88 -13.83 8.01
CA HIS A 46 -7.08 -14.00 7.20
C HIS A 46 -7.46 -12.74 6.40
N TYR A 47 -6.77 -11.61 6.59
CA TYR A 47 -7.13 -10.35 5.97
C TYR A 47 -5.93 -9.67 5.31
N PHE A 48 -6.22 -8.90 4.28
CA PHE A 48 -5.26 -8.15 3.48
C PHE A 48 -5.65 -6.68 3.40
N ASP A 49 -4.63 -5.82 3.32
CA ASP A 49 -4.82 -4.42 2.98
C ASP A 49 -5.00 -4.30 1.44
N PRO A 50 -6.16 -3.81 0.95
CA PRO A 50 -6.42 -3.70 -0.49
C PRO A 50 -5.39 -2.81 -1.20
N LYS A 51 -4.84 -1.80 -0.52
CA LYS A 51 -3.83 -0.92 -1.09
C LYS A 51 -2.52 -1.66 -1.33
N LEU A 52 -2.08 -2.46 -0.36
CA LEU A 52 -0.87 -3.27 -0.51
C LEU A 52 -1.03 -4.28 -1.65
N VAL A 53 -2.17 -4.99 -1.69
CA VAL A 53 -2.48 -5.95 -2.75
C VAL A 53 -2.36 -5.28 -4.10
N ARG A 54 -3.01 -4.11 -4.29
CA ARG A 54 -2.99 -3.42 -5.57
C ARG A 54 -1.58 -3.02 -6.00
N VAL A 55 -0.80 -2.41 -5.11
CA VAL A 55 0.59 -2.00 -5.40
C VAL A 55 1.45 -3.18 -5.84
N ARG A 56 1.30 -4.35 -5.19
CA ARG A 56 2.08 -5.55 -5.54
C ARG A 56 1.65 -6.16 -6.87
N LEU A 57 0.37 -6.13 -7.18
CA LEU A 57 -0.13 -6.58 -8.49
C LEU A 57 0.35 -5.65 -9.61
N ASP A 58 0.28 -4.34 -9.40
CA ASP A 58 0.80 -3.35 -10.35
C ASP A 58 2.30 -3.56 -10.61
N GLN A 59 3.08 -3.84 -9.56
CA GLN A 59 4.50 -4.22 -9.68
C GLN A 59 4.69 -5.50 -10.51
N ALA A 60 3.93 -6.55 -10.20
CA ALA A 60 4.03 -7.83 -10.88
C ALA A 60 3.63 -7.76 -12.37
N GLN A 61 2.73 -6.83 -12.71
CA GLN A 61 2.26 -6.57 -14.07
C GLN A 61 3.13 -5.57 -14.84
N GLY A 62 4.18 -5.01 -14.22
CA GLY A 62 5.02 -3.99 -14.83
C GLY A 62 4.30 -2.65 -15.04
N LEU A 63 3.19 -2.41 -14.32
CA LEU A 63 2.37 -1.20 -14.41
C LEU A 63 2.89 -0.05 -13.54
N LEU A 64 3.81 -0.33 -12.62
CA LEU A 64 4.68 0.72 -12.09
C LEU A 64 5.69 1.12 -13.17
N ALA A 65 5.20 1.82 -14.18
CA ALA A 65 6.01 2.75 -14.92
C ALA A 65 6.69 3.66 -13.90
N LEU A 66 7.98 3.93 -14.12
CA LEU A 66 8.75 4.93 -13.40
C LEU A 66 7.96 6.24 -13.38
N GLU A 67 7.14 6.46 -12.35
CA GLU A 67 6.73 7.80 -12.00
C GLU A 67 8.05 8.55 -11.84
N PRO A 68 8.33 9.60 -12.65
CA PRO A 68 9.51 10.40 -12.42
C PRO A 68 9.40 10.83 -10.98
N VAL A 69 10.44 10.57 -10.19
CA VAL A 69 10.55 11.06 -8.82
C VAL A 69 10.40 12.58 -8.94
N SER A 70 9.16 13.06 -8.83
CA SER A 70 8.88 14.47 -8.69
C SER A 70 9.61 14.80 -7.41
N GLN A 71 10.70 15.55 -7.56
CA GLN A 71 11.62 15.93 -6.51
C GLN A 71 10.83 16.74 -5.49
N THR A 72 10.11 16.01 -4.65
CA THR A 72 9.28 16.58 -3.62
C THR A 72 10.30 17.01 -2.59
N GLU A 73 10.51 18.32 -2.49
CA GLU A 73 11.48 18.94 -1.61
C GLU A 73 11.61 18.16 -0.30
N SER A 74 12.84 17.77 0.02
CA SER A 74 13.13 16.98 1.22
C SER A 74 12.45 17.62 2.44
N LEU A 75 11.96 16.79 3.36
CA LEU A 75 11.38 17.26 4.62
C LEU A 75 12.33 18.20 5.38
N VAL A 76 13.64 18.04 5.16
CA VAL A 76 14.71 18.93 5.64
C VAL A 76 14.62 20.32 5.00
N GLY A 77 14.40 20.41 3.69
CA GLY A 77 14.15 21.68 2.97
C GLY A 77 12.94 22.43 3.54
N LYS A 78 11.82 21.73 3.75
CA LYS A 78 10.61 22.30 4.37
C LYS A 78 10.85 22.79 5.81
N ARG A 79 11.70 22.09 6.58
CA ARG A 79 12.08 22.51 7.94
C ARG A 79 12.95 23.77 7.91
N ARG A 80 13.96 23.83 7.03
CA ARG A 80 14.85 24.99 6.89
C ARG A 80 14.11 26.25 6.45
N ALA A 81 13.23 26.13 5.44
CA ALA A 81 12.40 27.25 4.98
C ALA A 81 11.50 27.81 6.08
N ARG A 82 10.98 26.94 6.96
CA ARG A 82 10.17 27.36 8.11
C ARG A 82 10.98 28.12 9.16
N LEU A 83 12.18 27.64 9.48
CA LEU A 83 13.06 28.30 10.45
C LEU A 83 13.59 29.64 9.93
N ALA A 84 13.86 29.74 8.62
CA ALA A 84 14.28 30.99 7.98
C ALA A 84 13.18 32.07 7.95
N ARG A 85 11.90 31.68 8.14
CA ARG A 85 10.74 32.59 8.10
C ARG A 85 10.31 33.09 9.49
N LEU A 86 10.94 32.61 10.57
CA LEU A 86 10.67 33.09 11.92
C LEU A 86 11.63 34.25 12.25
N PRO A 87 11.13 35.45 12.63
CA PRO A 87 12.00 36.52 13.09
C PRO A 87 12.63 36.12 14.43
N ALA A 88 13.93 36.34 14.56
CA ALA A 88 14.65 36.20 15.83
C ALA A 88 14.03 37.17 16.84
N SER A 89 13.50 36.63 17.95
CA SER A 89 13.10 37.41 19.12
C SER A 89 14.32 37.80 19.93
#